data_AF-A0A497JKW2-F1
#
_entry.id   AF-A0A497JKW2-F1
#
_cell.length_a   1.000
_cell.length_b   1.000
_cell.length_c   1.000
_cell.angle_alpha   90.00
_cell.angle_beta   90.00
_cell.angle_gamma   90.00
#
_symmetry.space_group_name_H-M   'P 1'
#
loop_
_entity.id
_entity.type
_entity.pdbx_description
1 polymer ?
#
loop_
_entity_poly.entity_id
_entity_poly.type
_entity_poly.pdbx_seq_one_letter_code
_entity_poly.pdbx_strand_id
1 'polypeptide(L)'
;LSASASQVSGEIDVVDNTFIDGWIVVSMVGDVTGVDGWPDGKVNMRDIGAIARCFGTQAGDPEYEANYDIVYDGKINMRDIGLAARHFGETDP
;
A
#
# COMPACT_ATOMS: atom_id res chain seq x y z
N LEU A 1 5.07 18.79 6.08
CA LEU A 1 6.08 17.81 6.54
C LEU A 1 6.87 17.38 5.32
N SER A 2 8.20 17.27 5.41
CA SER A 2 9.05 16.71 4.34
C SER A 2 9.65 15.41 4.85
N ALA A 3 9.58 14.34 4.08
CA ALA A 3 10.30 13.12 4.37
C ALA A 3 11.41 12.94 3.34
N SER A 4 12.61 12.64 3.83
CA SER A 4 13.79 12.37 3.01
C SER A 4 14.38 11.05 3.46
N ALA A 5 14.51 10.09 2.54
CA ALA A 5 15.30 8.90 2.79
C ALA A 5 16.77 9.20 2.50
N SER A 6 17.68 8.75 3.37
CA SER A 6 19.12 8.81 3.07
C SER A 6 19.46 7.79 1.99
N GLN A 7 20.27 8.17 1.01
CA GLN A 7 20.78 7.27 -0.03
C GLN A 7 21.43 6.03 0.61
N VAL A 8 21.04 4.84 0.16
CA VAL A 8 21.67 3.58 0.58
C VAL A 8 22.96 3.38 -0.23
N SER A 9 24.03 2.90 0.42
CA SER A 9 25.30 2.65 -0.25
C SER A 9 25.14 1.65 -1.41
N GLY A 10 25.28 2.11 -2.65
CA GLY A 10 25.13 1.31 -3.87
C GLY A 10 23.90 1.65 -4.71
N GLU A 11 23.05 2.57 -4.25
CA GLU A 11 21.88 3.04 -5.00
C GLU A 11 22.31 4.01 -6.12
N ILE A 12 22.00 3.60 -7.36
CA ILE A 12 22.40 4.28 -8.61
C ILE A 12 21.34 5.26 -9.13
N ASP A 13 20.08 5.10 -8.73
CA ASP A 13 19.00 6.01 -9.07
C ASP A 13 18.55 6.75 -7.80
N VAL A 14 18.82 8.04 -7.76
CA VAL A 14 18.56 8.92 -6.60
C VAL A 14 17.60 10.06 -6.95
N VAL A 15 17.03 10.02 -8.16
CA VAL A 15 16.37 11.17 -8.78
C VAL A 15 14.98 11.42 -8.18
N ASP A 16 14.33 10.40 -7.62
CA ASP A 16 12.96 10.44 -7.10
C ASP A 16 12.87 10.35 -5.56
N ASN A 17 13.99 10.41 -4.83
CA ASN A 17 14.04 10.38 -3.37
C ASN A 17 13.47 11.63 -2.67
N THR A 18 12.74 12.48 -3.39
CA THR A 18 12.19 13.74 -2.87
C THR A 18 10.67 13.73 -3.03
N PHE A 19 9.96 13.44 -1.94
CA PHE A 19 8.51 13.62 -1.86
C PHE A 19 8.22 14.98 -1.21
N ILE A 20 7.80 15.95 -2.04
CA ILE A 20 7.51 17.32 -1.62
C ILE A 20 5.98 17.50 -1.57
N ASP A 21 5.48 17.98 -0.44
CA ASP A 21 4.06 18.32 -0.23
C ASP A 21 3.05 17.17 -0.37
N GLY A 22 3.30 16.05 0.32
CA GLY A 22 2.29 15.04 0.57
C GLY A 22 2.36 14.45 1.97
N TRP A 23 1.31 13.72 2.35
CA TRP A 23 1.28 12.94 3.58
C TRP A 23 1.87 11.56 3.30
N ILE A 24 2.81 11.14 4.15
CA ILE A 24 3.25 9.75 4.18
C ILE A 24 2.49 9.07 5.30
N VAL A 25 1.73 8.04 4.94
CA VAL A 25 1.02 7.18 5.89
C VAL A 25 1.78 5.86 5.96
N VAL A 26 2.21 5.50 7.17
CA VAL A 26 2.78 4.18 7.47
C VAL A 26 1.71 3.41 8.22
N SER A 27 1.29 2.27 7.68
CA SER A 27 0.29 1.39 8.29
C SER A 27 0.81 -0.04 8.39
N MET A 28 0.13 -0.86 9.19
CA MET A 28 0.42 -2.28 9.28
C MET A 28 -0.01 -3.03 8.01
N VAL A 29 0.60 -4.19 7.76
CA VAL A 29 0.32 -4.98 6.55
C VAL A 29 -1.16 -5.37 6.51
N GLY A 30 -1.82 -5.02 5.40
CA GLY A 30 -3.25 -5.29 5.19
C GLY A 30 -4.19 -4.16 5.57
N ASP A 31 -3.74 -3.13 6.29
CA ASP A 31 -4.50 -1.90 6.54
C ASP A 31 -4.16 -0.89 5.43
N VAL A 32 -4.97 -0.92 4.37
CA VAL A 32 -4.72 -0.17 3.13
C VAL A 32 -5.70 0.98 2.95
N THR A 33 -6.82 0.98 3.66
CA THR A 33 -7.82 2.03 3.57
C THR A 33 -8.73 2.08 4.80
N GLY A 34 -9.55 3.12 4.87
CA GLY A 34 -10.43 3.38 6.00
C GLY A 34 -11.65 4.17 5.58
N VAL A 35 -12.35 4.73 6.57
CA VAL A 35 -13.55 5.56 6.31
C VAL A 35 -13.23 6.74 5.40
N ASP A 36 -12.07 7.37 5.61
CA ASP A 36 -11.64 8.58 4.90
C ASP A 36 -10.73 8.28 3.68
N GLY A 37 -10.64 7.02 3.27
CA GLY A 37 -9.79 6.56 2.17
C GLY A 37 -8.33 6.30 2.55
N TRP A 38 -7.95 6.57 3.80
CA TRP A 38 -6.63 6.30 4.36
C TRP A 38 -6.68 5.16 5.38
N PRO A 39 -5.59 4.39 5.56
CA PRO A 39 -5.47 3.37 6.60
C PRO A 39 -6.00 3.86 7.96
N ASP A 40 -6.83 3.06 8.61
CA ASP A 40 -7.53 3.44 9.86
C ASP A 40 -7.04 2.68 11.10
N GLY A 41 -5.91 1.99 10.97
CA GLY A 41 -5.30 1.17 12.01
C GLY A 41 -6.00 -0.16 12.20
N LYS A 42 -6.86 -0.63 11.27
CA LYS A 42 -7.62 -1.87 11.43
C LYS A 42 -7.75 -2.62 10.11
N VAL A 43 -7.22 -3.84 10.04
CA VAL A 43 -7.47 -4.70 8.88
C VAL A 43 -8.88 -5.28 8.98
N ASN A 44 -9.76 -4.85 8.08
CA ASN A 44 -11.14 -5.29 8.06
C ASN A 44 -11.66 -5.54 6.64
N MET A 45 -12.97 -5.71 6.50
CA MET A 45 -13.55 -6.07 5.21
C MET A 45 -13.48 -4.95 4.17
N ARG A 46 -13.29 -3.71 4.63
CA ARG A 46 -13.07 -2.56 3.78
C ARG A 46 -11.74 -2.65 3.05
N ASP A 47 -10.66 -3.07 3.72
CA ASP A 47 -9.34 -3.25 3.13
C ASP A 47 -9.35 -4.30 2.04
N ILE A 48 -9.84 -5.49 2.36
CA ILE A 48 -9.95 -6.57 1.39
C ILE A 48 -10.89 -6.17 0.23
N GLY A 49 -11.98 -5.47 0.52
CA GLY A 49 -12.88 -4.95 -0.51
C GLY A 49 -12.22 -3.89 -1.41
N ALA A 50 -11.27 -3.11 -0.87
CA ALA A 50 -10.51 -2.16 -1.65
C ALA A 50 -9.51 -2.85 -2.58
N ILE A 51 -8.75 -3.81 -2.07
CA ILE A 51 -7.83 -4.63 -2.88
C ILE A 51 -8.61 -5.39 -3.97
N ALA A 52 -9.73 -6.01 -3.60
CA ALA A 52 -10.57 -6.77 -4.54
C ALA A 52 -11.17 -5.90 -5.67
N ARG A 53 -11.33 -4.59 -5.46
CA ARG A 53 -11.81 -3.67 -6.49
C ARG A 53 -10.83 -3.53 -7.65
N CYS A 54 -9.53 -3.63 -7.37
CA CYS A 54 -8.45 -3.54 -8.36
C CYS A 54 -7.96 -4.93 -8.80
N PHE A 55 -8.68 -6.01 -8.46
CA PHE A 55 -8.27 -7.38 -8.76
C PHE A 55 -8.10 -7.60 -10.26
N GLY A 56 -6.95 -8.17 -10.64
CA GLY A 56 -6.60 -8.47 -12.03
C GLY A 56 -5.87 -7.35 -12.77
N THR A 57 -5.70 -6.18 -12.15
CA THR A 57 -4.88 -5.08 -12.68
C THR A 57 -3.39 -5.32 -12.41
N GLN A 58 -2.54 -4.68 -13.20
CA GLN A 58 -1.08 -4.73 -13.09
C GLN A 58 -0.45 -3.35 -13.31
N ALA A 59 0.82 -3.20 -12.90
CA ALA A 59 1.55 -1.95 -13.07
C ALA A 59 1.50 -1.44 -14.52
N GLY A 60 1.04 -0.20 -14.67
CA GLY A 60 0.79 0.45 -15.96
C GLY A 60 -0.69 0.52 -16.37
N ASP A 61 -1.56 -0.27 -15.75
CA ASP A 61 -3.00 -0.16 -15.98
C ASP A 61 -3.57 1.10 -15.31
N PRO A 62 -4.56 1.79 -15.92
CA PRO A 62 -5.17 2.99 -15.33
C PRO A 62 -5.87 2.77 -13.98
N GLU A 63 -6.29 1.54 -13.71
CA GLU A 63 -7.01 1.15 -12.49
C GLU A 63 -6.10 0.47 -11.46
N TYR A 64 -4.81 0.33 -11.78
CA TYR A 64 -3.82 -0.22 -10.86
C TYR A 64 -3.48 0.79 -9.76
N GLU A 65 -3.66 0.37 -8.52
CA GLU A 65 -3.33 1.16 -7.35
C GLU A 65 -2.19 0.51 -6.57
N ALA A 66 -1.02 1.14 -6.56
CA ALA A 66 0.18 0.56 -5.97
C ALA A 66 0.03 0.23 -4.48
N ASN A 67 -0.81 0.98 -3.75
CA ASN A 67 -1.09 0.72 -2.33
C ASN A 67 -1.89 -0.57 -2.08
N TYR A 68 -2.49 -1.16 -3.11
CA TYR A 68 -3.25 -2.42 -3.02
C TYR A 68 -2.44 -3.64 -3.49
N ASP A 69 -1.29 -3.44 -4.16
CA ASP A 69 -0.29 -4.47 -4.42
C ASP A 69 0.64 -4.62 -3.20
N ILE A 70 0.08 -5.16 -2.12
CA ILE A 70 0.78 -5.26 -0.83
C ILE A 70 1.85 -6.34 -0.80
N VAL A 71 1.91 -7.21 -1.82
CA VAL A 71 3.01 -8.15 -2.04
C VAL A 71 4.12 -7.53 -2.89
N TYR A 72 3.85 -6.40 -3.55
CA TYR A 72 4.77 -5.65 -4.42
C TYR A 72 5.30 -6.48 -5.60
N ASP A 73 4.44 -7.30 -6.22
CA ASP A 73 4.80 -8.12 -7.40
C ASP A 73 4.35 -7.52 -8.74
N GLY A 74 3.81 -6.29 -8.69
CA GLY A 74 3.30 -5.52 -9.81
C GLY A 74 1.92 -5.97 -10.28
N LYS A 75 1.22 -6.83 -9.54
CA LYS A 75 -0.07 -7.42 -9.93
C LYS A 75 -1.01 -7.58 -8.75
N ILE A 76 -2.16 -6.93 -8.79
CA ILE A 76 -3.17 -7.08 -7.75
C ILE A 76 -3.95 -8.38 -7.99
N ASN A 77 -3.75 -9.37 -7.13
CA ASN A 77 -4.34 -10.69 -7.29
C ASN A 77 -4.68 -11.35 -5.94
N MET A 78 -4.91 -12.66 -5.96
CA MET A 78 -5.30 -13.41 -4.76
C MET A 78 -4.20 -13.45 -3.70
N ARG A 79 -2.95 -13.18 -4.06
CA ARG A 79 -1.83 -13.07 -3.12
C ARG A 79 -1.99 -11.85 -2.21
N ASP A 80 -2.38 -10.71 -2.77
CA ASP A 80 -2.63 -9.48 -2.01
C ASP A 80 -3.83 -9.66 -1.09
N ILE A 81 -4.94 -10.17 -1.63
CA ILE A 81 -6.13 -10.49 -0.83
C ILE A 81 -5.79 -11.49 0.28
N GLY A 82 -5.02 -12.54 -0.04
CA GLY A 82 -4.62 -13.55 0.93
C GLY A 82 -3.69 -13.02 2.01
N LEU A 83 -2.80 -12.08 1.67
CA LEU A 83 -1.94 -11.42 2.65
C LEU A 83 -2.75 -10.51 3.57
N ALA A 84 -3.64 -9.67 3.04
CA ALA A 84 -4.53 -8.85 3.87
C ALA A 84 -5.44 -9.73 4.76
N ALA A 85 -5.98 -10.82 4.22
CA ALA A 85 -6.81 -11.76 4.97
C ALA A 85 -6.07 -12.44 6.12
N ARG A 86 -4.75 -12.66 6.02
CA ARG A 86 -3.95 -13.20 7.13
C ARG A 86 -3.87 -12.26 8.33
N HIS A 87 -3.98 -10.96 8.09
CA HIS A 87 -3.97 -9.92 9.12
C HIS A 87 -5.38 -9.46 9.54
N PHE A 88 -6.43 -10.11 9.02
CA PHE A 88 -7.81 -9.69 9.28
C PHE A 88 -8.15 -9.67 10.77
N GLY A 89 -8.66 -8.54 11.24
CA GLY A 89 -9.02 -8.30 12.63
C GLY A 89 -7.88 -7.76 13.49
N GLU A 90 -6.66 -7.62 12.96
CA GLU A 90 -5.59 -6.90 13.64
C GLU A 90 -5.92 -5.41 13.75
N THR A 91 -5.41 -4.79 14.82
CA THR A 91 -5.55 -3.36 15.09
C THR A 91 -4.24 -2.80 15.62
N ASP A 92 -3.78 -1.67 15.07
CA ASP A 92 -2.61 -0.94 15.56
C ASP A 92 -2.93 -0.26 16.92
N PRO A 93 -2.14 -0.47 17.99
CA PRO A 93 -2.37 0.10 19.32
C PRO A 93 -2.23 1.62 19.45
#